data_AF-A0AAD7GP01-F1
#
_entry.id   AF-A0AAD7GP01-F1
#
_cell.length_a   1.000
_cell.length_b   1.000
_cell.length_c   1.000
_cell.angle_alpha   90.00
_cell.angle_beta   90.00
_cell.angle_gamma   90.00
#
_symmetry.space_group_name_H-M   'P 1'
#
loop_
_entity.id
_entity.type
_entity.pdbx_description
1 polymer ?
#
loop_
_entity_poly.entity_id
_entity_poly.type
_entity_poly.pdbx_seq_one_letter_code
_entity_poly.pdbx_strand_id
1 'polypeptide(L)'
;MRKSDTMQSSFPAGHGQVDDTHAPSHTKVTELAVSSLIALLPPEILCHIFLTALPDLPKFLIRRGIGPISSSEVITGDPWVFARSDVLALASGQKAAALQEVIRHAGSLTLLRLRRLVITHSVLLDSLVTPALQDLHVWGGIAHVLPFLHSSTCALTRLTLSMCDAAADDIILLLRHTPSLTTLCIDFLGPTTTSTALVSALVVRPPAEPLCPHLTSISWGDRKDAMDRAGFVDMVVSRWRVSAPLRRLRFVGLYLGRPRMKGHGRRLRGLADEGMDVIMLNGRKGTQAMDNWMEY
;
A
#
# COMPACT_ATOMS: atom_id res chain seq x y z
N MET A 1 4.01 31.02 -80.90
CA MET A 1 4.39 29.60 -81.06
C MET A 1 3.53 28.80 -80.08
N ARG A 2 2.51 28.10 -80.58
CA ARG A 2 2.39 26.61 -80.62
C ARG A 2 2.39 26.00 -79.21
N LYS A 3 1.40 25.24 -78.72
CA LYS A 3 0.27 24.52 -79.33
C LYS A 3 -0.75 24.18 -78.23
N SER A 4 -2.02 24.15 -78.63
CA SER A 4 -3.15 23.43 -78.05
C SER A 4 -2.84 21.93 -77.91
N ASP A 5 -3.50 21.22 -76.99
CA ASP A 5 -4.33 20.06 -77.35
C ASP A 5 -5.16 19.52 -76.17
N THR A 6 -6.39 19.18 -76.55
CA THR A 6 -7.50 18.56 -75.82
C THR A 6 -7.48 17.06 -76.06
N MET A 7 -7.99 16.24 -75.11
CA MET A 7 -8.74 14.95 -75.26
C MET A 7 -8.43 14.00 -74.07
N GLN A 8 -9.41 13.68 -73.21
CA GLN A 8 -10.47 12.64 -73.31
C GLN A 8 -10.03 11.20 -72.98
N SER A 9 -10.88 10.52 -72.17
CA SER A 9 -11.03 9.05 -72.03
C SER A 9 -9.93 8.34 -71.22
N SER A 10 -10.15 7.36 -70.34
CA SER A 10 -11.18 6.34 -70.16
C SER A 10 -11.02 5.66 -68.78
N PHE A 11 -12.11 5.13 -68.22
CA PHE A 11 -12.08 4.07 -67.19
C PHE A 11 -11.65 2.72 -67.81
N PRO A 12 -11.09 1.81 -67.00
CA PRO A 12 -11.88 0.59 -66.77
C PRO A 12 -11.86 0.08 -65.32
N ALA A 13 -12.93 -0.64 -64.99
CA ALA A 13 -13.06 -1.50 -63.83
C ALA A 13 -12.17 -2.75 -63.96
N GLY A 14 -11.67 -3.25 -62.82
CA GLY A 14 -10.97 -4.53 -62.72
C GLY A 14 -11.16 -5.12 -61.32
N HIS A 15 -11.99 -6.16 -61.26
CA HIS A 15 -12.12 -7.09 -60.13
C HIS A 15 -10.80 -7.82 -59.85
N GLY A 16 -10.53 -8.13 -58.58
CA GLY A 16 -9.39 -8.94 -58.17
C GLY A 16 -9.38 -9.23 -56.68
N GLN A 17 -10.05 -10.33 -56.34
CA GLN A 17 -10.17 -10.99 -55.04
C GLN A 17 -8.83 -11.60 -54.58
N VAL A 18 -8.63 -11.74 -53.27
CA VAL A 18 -8.13 -12.92 -52.53
C VAL A 18 -7.40 -12.52 -51.24
N ASP A 19 -7.80 -13.21 -50.19
CA ASP A 19 -7.35 -13.25 -48.80
C ASP A 19 -5.84 -13.25 -48.59
N ASP A 20 -5.41 -12.63 -47.49
CA ASP A 20 -4.46 -13.29 -46.59
C ASP A 20 -4.61 -12.81 -45.12
N THR A 21 -5.23 -13.70 -44.34
CA THR A 21 -4.86 -14.10 -42.98
C THR A 21 -4.04 -13.12 -42.12
N HIS A 22 -4.72 -12.29 -41.32
CA HIS A 22 -4.16 -11.75 -40.08
C HIS A 22 -4.70 -12.48 -38.85
N ALA A 23 -3.79 -13.19 -38.21
CA ALA A 23 -3.97 -13.89 -36.94
C ALA A 23 -4.53 -12.96 -35.84
N PRO A 24 -5.48 -13.42 -35.00
CA PRO A 24 -5.95 -12.65 -33.87
C PRO A 24 -4.86 -12.58 -32.79
N SER A 25 -4.43 -11.36 -32.50
CA SER A 25 -3.58 -11.01 -31.37
C SER A 25 -4.19 -11.50 -30.06
N HIS A 26 -3.61 -12.55 -29.48
CA HIS A 26 -4.02 -13.17 -28.22
C HIS A 26 -3.83 -12.28 -26.96
N THR A 27 -3.39 -11.04 -27.11
CA THR A 27 -3.04 -10.14 -26.00
C THR A 27 -4.11 -9.10 -25.63
N LYS A 28 -5.23 -8.99 -26.36
CA LYS A 28 -6.32 -8.06 -26.04
C LYS A 28 -7.56 -8.70 -25.38
N VAL A 29 -7.62 -10.03 -25.36
CA VAL A 29 -8.81 -10.76 -24.86
C VAL A 29 -8.79 -10.94 -23.34
N THR A 30 -7.63 -10.91 -22.70
CA THR A 30 -7.51 -11.07 -21.23
C THR A 30 -7.86 -9.80 -20.45
N GLU A 31 -7.55 -8.60 -20.95
CA GLU A 31 -7.84 -7.34 -20.23
C GLU A 31 -9.34 -6.96 -20.28
N LEU A 32 -10.02 -7.27 -21.39
CA LEU A 32 -11.47 -7.12 -21.54
C LEU A 32 -12.26 -8.16 -20.73
N ALA A 33 -11.73 -9.38 -20.58
CA ALA A 33 -12.36 -10.42 -19.76
C ALA A 33 -12.34 -10.09 -18.26
N VAL A 34 -11.27 -9.45 -17.76
CA VAL A 34 -11.16 -9.03 -16.34
C VAL A 34 -12.15 -7.89 -16.02
N SER A 35 -12.34 -6.94 -16.94
CA SER A 35 -13.38 -5.89 -16.78
C SER A 35 -14.80 -6.47 -16.80
N SER A 36 -15.01 -7.56 -17.56
CA SER A 36 -16.30 -8.25 -17.67
C SER A 36 -16.61 -9.12 -16.44
N LEU A 37 -15.59 -9.68 -15.79
CA LEU A 37 -15.71 -10.46 -14.55
C LEU A 37 -16.07 -9.58 -13.35
N ILE A 38 -15.53 -8.37 -13.28
CA ILE A 38 -15.90 -7.38 -12.25
C ILE A 38 -17.39 -6.99 -12.40
N ALA A 39 -17.90 -6.90 -13.63
CA ALA A 39 -19.32 -6.62 -13.89
C ALA A 39 -20.27 -7.79 -13.55
N LEU A 40 -19.73 -9.01 -13.40
CA LEU A 40 -20.47 -10.21 -13.00
C LEU A 40 -20.47 -10.43 -11.49
N LEU A 41 -19.68 -9.66 -10.74
CA LEU A 41 -19.71 -9.73 -9.29
C LEU A 41 -21.06 -9.20 -8.78
N PRO A 42 -21.70 -9.90 -7.84
CA PRO A 42 -22.88 -9.40 -7.14
C PRO A 42 -22.61 -7.99 -6.59
N PRO A 43 -23.56 -7.05 -6.69
CA PRO A 43 -23.41 -5.68 -6.20
C PRO A 43 -22.94 -5.59 -4.75
N GLU A 44 -23.21 -6.62 -3.94
CA GLU A 44 -22.81 -6.75 -2.54
C GLU A 44 -21.32 -7.04 -2.39
N ILE A 45 -20.71 -7.81 -3.30
CA ILE A 45 -19.26 -8.11 -3.33
C ILE A 45 -18.50 -6.91 -3.90
N LEU A 46 -19.04 -6.26 -4.93
CA LEU A 46 -18.53 -4.97 -5.39
C LEU A 46 -18.63 -3.93 -4.27
N CYS A 47 -19.77 -3.78 -3.60
CA CYS A 47 -19.91 -2.90 -2.44
C CYS A 47 -18.96 -3.27 -1.30
N HIS A 48 -18.63 -4.56 -1.08
CA HIS A 48 -17.65 -4.92 -0.06
C HIS A 48 -16.21 -4.60 -0.44
N ILE A 49 -15.93 -4.50 -1.74
CA ILE A 49 -14.66 -4.05 -2.35
C ILE A 49 -14.65 -2.50 -2.48
N PHE A 50 -15.80 -1.84 -2.58
CA PHE A 50 -15.97 -0.39 -2.82
C PHE A 50 -16.23 0.45 -1.54
N LEU A 51 -17.01 -0.04 -0.56
CA LEU A 51 -17.33 0.65 0.70
C LEU A 51 -16.17 0.65 1.69
N THR A 52 -15.24 -0.25 1.45
CA THR A 52 -13.96 -0.35 2.10
C THR A 52 -12.99 0.63 1.41
N ALA A 53 -13.15 0.95 0.12
CA ALA A 53 -12.11 1.57 -0.71
C ALA A 53 -12.18 3.07 -1.05
N LEU A 54 -13.27 3.84 -0.84
CA LEU A 54 -13.29 5.25 -1.27
C LEU A 54 -14.04 6.19 -0.30
N PRO A 55 -13.52 7.41 -0.02
CA PRO A 55 -14.20 8.40 0.81
C PRO A 55 -15.35 9.13 0.09
N ASP A 56 -15.48 9.04 -1.24
CA ASP A 56 -16.60 9.62 -2.01
C ASP A 56 -17.09 8.68 -3.12
N LEU A 57 -18.40 8.44 -3.16
CA LEU A 57 -19.06 7.63 -4.21
C LEU A 57 -19.03 8.39 -5.56
N PRO A 58 -18.58 7.79 -6.67
CA PRO A 58 -18.60 8.50 -7.95
C PRO A 58 -20.06 8.73 -8.42
N LYS A 59 -20.35 9.97 -8.83
CA LYS A 59 -21.70 10.49 -9.13
C LYS A 59 -22.48 9.71 -10.20
N PHE A 60 -21.84 8.87 -11.01
CA PHE A 60 -22.52 8.02 -12.00
C PHE A 60 -23.29 6.85 -11.37
N LEU A 61 -22.92 6.41 -10.16
CA LEU A 61 -23.68 5.40 -9.40
C LEU A 61 -24.92 6.00 -8.72
N ILE A 62 -24.95 7.32 -8.51
CA ILE A 62 -26.06 8.03 -7.87
C ILE A 62 -27.24 8.25 -8.86
N ARG A 63 -27.01 8.13 -10.19
CA ARG A 63 -27.99 8.49 -11.22
C ARG A 63 -28.64 7.35 -11.99
N ARG A 64 -28.33 6.07 -11.75
CA ARG A 64 -28.93 4.96 -12.52
C ARG A 64 -29.94 4.16 -11.70
N GLY A 65 -31.16 4.69 -11.63
CA GLY A 65 -32.35 3.88 -11.48
C GLY A 65 -32.55 3.01 -12.72
N ILE A 66 -32.72 1.70 -12.48
CA ILE A 66 -33.28 0.65 -13.32
C ILE A 66 -33.49 1.03 -14.81
N GLY A 67 -32.59 0.57 -15.67
CA GLY A 67 -32.77 0.55 -17.11
C GLY A 67 -31.59 -0.15 -17.80
N PRO A 68 -31.82 -0.95 -18.87
CA PRO A 68 -30.74 -1.65 -19.56
C PRO A 68 -29.95 -0.64 -20.38
N ILE A 69 -28.62 -0.59 -20.23
CA ILE A 69 -27.79 0.40 -20.94
C ILE A 69 -26.78 -0.30 -21.83
N SER A 70 -26.84 0.14 -23.09
CA SER A 70 -25.97 -0.21 -24.21
C SER A 70 -24.51 0.16 -23.96
N SER A 71 -23.66 -0.69 -24.53
CA SER A 71 -22.22 -0.52 -24.71
C SER A 71 -21.84 0.79 -25.41
N SER A 72 -21.20 1.72 -24.70
CA SER A 72 -19.98 2.44 -25.13
C SER A 72 -19.76 3.70 -24.28
N GLU A 73 -19.06 3.58 -23.16
CA GLU A 73 -18.33 4.73 -22.59
C GLU A 73 -16.97 4.23 -22.13
N VAL A 74 -15.94 4.63 -22.88
CA VAL A 74 -14.53 4.40 -22.54
C VAL A 74 -14.15 5.46 -21.49
N ILE A 75 -13.99 5.03 -20.24
CA ILE A 75 -13.61 5.91 -19.13
C ILE A 75 -12.07 6.05 -19.12
N THR A 76 -11.57 7.19 -19.58
CA THR A 76 -10.14 7.57 -19.55
C THR A 76 -9.83 8.54 -18.38
N GLY A 77 -10.01 8.09 -17.15
CA GLY A 77 -9.65 8.82 -15.92
C GLY A 77 -8.65 8.05 -15.05
N ASP A 78 -7.78 8.78 -14.33
CA ASP A 78 -6.61 8.27 -13.61
C ASP A 78 -6.80 6.97 -12.79
N PRO A 79 -5.84 6.03 -12.82
CA PRO A 79 -6.03 4.69 -12.28
C PRO A 79 -5.87 4.63 -10.76
N TRP A 80 -7.00 4.67 -10.06
CA TRP A 80 -7.33 4.03 -8.76
C TRP A 80 -6.21 3.93 -7.69
N VAL A 81 -6.28 4.75 -6.63
CA VAL A 81 -5.21 4.96 -5.63
C VAL A 81 -5.54 4.43 -4.21
N PHE A 82 -6.71 3.86 -3.92
CA PHE A 82 -7.05 3.52 -2.54
C PHE A 82 -7.96 2.30 -2.42
N ALA A 83 -7.61 1.39 -1.51
CA ALA A 83 -8.49 0.36 -0.96
C ALA A 83 -8.27 0.33 0.56
N ARG A 84 -9.24 0.82 1.32
CA ARG A 84 -9.33 0.65 2.76
C ARG A 84 -10.22 -0.58 3.02
N SER A 85 -10.26 -1.09 4.25
CA SER A 85 -11.17 -2.16 4.66
C SER A 85 -11.71 -1.82 6.03
N ASP A 86 -12.70 -0.93 6.04
CA ASP A 86 -13.41 -0.57 7.26
C ASP A 86 -14.37 -1.69 7.65
N VAL A 87 -13.96 -2.36 8.72
CA VAL A 87 -14.59 -3.57 9.21
C VAL A 87 -14.90 -3.40 10.69
N LEU A 88 -15.66 -2.35 11.01
CA LEU A 88 -16.42 -2.36 12.26
C LEU A 88 -17.72 -3.18 12.13
N ALA A 89 -18.01 -3.71 10.94
CA ALA A 89 -19.22 -4.50 10.65
C ALA A 89 -18.98 -6.01 10.31
N LEU A 90 -17.73 -6.51 10.20
CA LEU A 90 -17.43 -7.97 10.12
C LEU A 90 -17.04 -8.57 11.47
N ALA A 91 -17.12 -7.80 12.56
CA ALA A 91 -16.94 -8.33 13.92
C ALA A 91 -18.03 -9.35 14.32
N SER A 92 -19.05 -9.60 13.49
CA SER A 92 -19.83 -10.84 13.58
C SER A 92 -19.13 -11.95 12.78
N GLY A 93 -18.63 -12.97 13.48
CA GLY A 93 -17.83 -14.07 12.89
C GLY A 93 -18.44 -14.79 11.68
N GLN A 94 -19.74 -14.60 11.40
CA GLN A 94 -20.40 -15.14 10.21
C GLN A 94 -19.92 -14.51 8.89
N LYS A 95 -19.55 -13.22 8.87
CA LYS A 95 -19.20 -12.54 7.62
C LYS A 95 -17.74 -12.73 7.22
N ALA A 96 -16.83 -12.90 8.18
CA ALA A 96 -15.45 -13.30 7.90
C ALA A 96 -15.39 -14.71 7.29
N ALA A 97 -16.22 -15.65 7.78
CA ALA A 97 -16.36 -16.98 7.21
C ALA A 97 -16.93 -16.96 5.78
N ALA A 98 -17.94 -16.12 5.51
CA ALA A 98 -18.48 -15.96 4.16
C ALA A 98 -17.45 -15.36 3.18
N LEU A 99 -16.66 -14.38 3.63
CA LEU A 99 -15.59 -13.80 2.81
C LEU A 99 -14.47 -14.82 2.53
N GLN A 100 -14.09 -15.61 3.53
CA GLN A 100 -13.15 -16.73 3.34
C GLN A 100 -13.68 -17.77 2.36
N GLU A 101 -14.97 -18.07 2.38
CA GLU A 101 -15.57 -19.04 1.45
C GLU A 101 -15.61 -18.51 0.02
N VAL A 102 -15.95 -17.23 -0.18
CA VAL A 102 -15.86 -16.57 -1.49
C VAL A 102 -14.42 -16.59 -2.01
N ILE A 103 -13.45 -16.30 -1.14
CA ILE A 103 -12.03 -16.36 -1.46
C ILE A 103 -11.58 -17.78 -1.83
N ARG A 104 -12.00 -18.77 -1.04
CA ARG A 104 -11.70 -20.20 -1.26
C ARG A 104 -12.18 -20.67 -2.63
N HIS A 105 -13.27 -20.11 -3.12
CA HIS A 105 -13.82 -20.41 -4.43
C HIS A 105 -13.25 -19.56 -5.58
N ALA A 106 -12.85 -18.31 -5.32
CA ALA A 106 -12.36 -17.39 -6.34
C ALA A 106 -10.87 -17.57 -6.67
N GLY A 107 -10.09 -18.20 -5.79
CA GLY A 107 -8.64 -18.28 -5.93
C GLY A 107 -7.94 -16.96 -5.59
N SER A 108 -6.80 -16.69 -6.21
CA SER A 108 -6.04 -15.46 -5.98
C SER A 108 -6.56 -14.31 -6.85
N LEU A 109 -6.84 -13.17 -6.23
CA LEU A 109 -7.27 -11.94 -6.88
C LEU A 109 -6.05 -11.05 -7.18
N THR A 110 -5.78 -10.85 -8.47
CA THR A 110 -4.66 -9.99 -8.92
C THR A 110 -5.12 -8.56 -9.17
N LEU A 111 -4.54 -7.60 -8.44
CA LEU A 111 -4.82 -6.17 -8.55
C LEU A 111 -3.60 -5.43 -9.08
N LEU A 112 -3.41 -5.47 -10.41
CA LEU A 112 -2.19 -5.03 -11.09
C LEU A 112 -1.84 -3.54 -10.93
N ARG A 113 -2.82 -2.69 -10.63
CA ARG A 113 -2.63 -1.23 -10.53
C ARG A 113 -2.72 -0.69 -9.10
N LEU A 114 -3.04 -1.54 -8.12
CA LEU A 114 -3.20 -1.09 -6.75
C LEU A 114 -1.85 -0.65 -6.17
N ARG A 115 -1.73 0.64 -5.82
CA ARG A 115 -0.51 1.20 -5.23
C ARG A 115 -0.52 1.27 -3.71
N ARG A 116 -1.72 1.29 -3.13
CA ARG A 116 -1.92 1.47 -1.70
C ARG A 116 -3.01 0.56 -1.18
N LEU A 117 -2.73 -0.12 -0.07
CA LEU A 117 -3.64 -1.05 0.57
C LEU A 117 -3.66 -0.81 2.08
N VAL A 118 -4.85 -0.55 2.62
CA VAL A 118 -5.10 -0.47 4.06
C VAL A 118 -5.99 -1.64 4.46
N ILE A 119 -5.48 -2.53 5.30
CA ILE A 119 -6.13 -3.79 5.63
C ILE A 119 -6.22 -4.00 7.15
N THR A 120 -7.42 -4.34 7.59
CA THR A 120 -7.71 -4.64 8.99
C THR A 120 -7.63 -6.14 9.33
N HIS A 121 -7.78 -6.99 8.31
CA HIS A 121 -7.84 -8.44 8.42
C HIS A 121 -6.73 -9.04 7.57
N SER A 122 -5.53 -9.19 8.14
CA SER A 122 -4.33 -9.63 7.40
C SER A 122 -4.52 -10.95 6.65
N VAL A 123 -5.42 -11.83 7.09
CA VAL A 123 -5.72 -13.12 6.43
C VAL A 123 -6.17 -12.96 4.97
N LEU A 124 -6.77 -11.82 4.60
CA LEU A 124 -7.18 -11.58 3.21
C LEU A 124 -5.99 -11.40 2.28
N LEU A 125 -4.81 -11.07 2.80
CA LEU A 125 -3.58 -10.92 2.03
C LEU A 125 -3.18 -12.24 1.34
N ASP A 126 -3.53 -13.40 1.90
CA ASP A 126 -3.24 -14.72 1.29
C ASP A 126 -3.88 -14.89 -0.09
N SER A 127 -4.89 -14.09 -0.39
CA SER A 127 -5.71 -14.20 -1.60
C SER A 127 -5.50 -13.03 -2.55
N LEU A 128 -4.53 -12.17 -2.28
CA LEU A 128 -4.25 -10.98 -3.08
C LEU A 128 -2.87 -11.08 -3.73
N VAL A 129 -2.77 -10.61 -4.97
CA VAL A 129 -1.49 -10.40 -5.68
C VAL A 129 -1.48 -8.97 -6.23
N THR A 130 -0.59 -8.13 -5.70
CA THR A 130 -0.60 -6.68 -5.94
C THR A 130 0.79 -6.18 -6.38
N PRO A 131 1.24 -6.46 -7.61
CA PRO A 131 2.63 -6.19 -8.01
C PRO A 131 3.02 -4.72 -8.05
N ALA A 132 2.04 -3.82 -8.20
CA ALA A 132 2.26 -2.38 -8.19
C ALA A 132 2.19 -1.75 -6.78
N LEU A 133 2.02 -2.54 -5.72
CA LEU A 133 1.84 -2.02 -4.36
C LEU A 133 3.13 -1.34 -3.86
N GLN A 134 2.95 -0.14 -3.30
CA GLN A 134 4.04 0.67 -2.75
C GLN A 134 3.80 1.05 -1.30
N ASP A 135 2.55 1.05 -0.85
CA ASP A 135 2.14 1.43 0.49
C ASP A 135 1.18 0.39 1.08
N LEU A 136 1.59 -0.19 2.20
CA LEU A 136 0.83 -1.20 2.92
C LEU A 136 0.63 -0.76 4.36
N HIS A 137 -0.63 -0.72 4.78
CA HIS A 137 -1.03 -0.49 6.15
C HIS A 137 -1.78 -1.70 6.67
N VAL A 138 -1.24 -2.33 7.71
CA VAL A 138 -1.81 -3.50 8.37
C VAL A 138 -2.20 -3.15 9.79
N TRP A 139 -3.41 -3.55 10.18
CA TRP A 139 -3.88 -3.48 11.56
C TRP A 139 -3.77 -4.87 12.23
N GLY A 140 -3.24 -4.90 13.46
CA GLY A 140 -3.12 -6.12 14.25
C GLY A 140 -1.97 -7.02 13.79
N GLY A 141 -2.27 -8.31 13.63
CA GLY A 141 -1.27 -9.34 13.33
C GLY A 141 -0.67 -9.24 11.92
N ILE A 142 0.59 -9.66 11.80
CA ILE A 142 1.38 -9.55 10.54
C ILE A 142 1.72 -10.90 9.90
N ALA A 143 1.19 -12.02 10.40
CA ALA A 143 1.58 -13.37 9.97
C ALA A 143 1.43 -13.59 8.44
N HIS A 144 0.45 -12.94 7.83
CA HIS A 144 0.12 -13.08 6.40
C HIS A 144 0.84 -12.05 5.51
N VAL A 145 1.56 -11.09 6.09
CA VAL A 145 2.20 -10.01 5.32
C VAL A 145 3.37 -10.54 4.51
N LEU A 146 4.24 -11.34 5.13
CA LEU A 146 5.43 -11.85 4.44
C LEU A 146 5.08 -12.81 3.28
N PRO A 147 4.17 -13.81 3.43
CA PRO A 147 3.69 -14.60 2.30
C PRO A 147 3.13 -13.75 1.16
N PHE A 148 2.36 -12.71 1.49
CA PHE A 148 1.81 -11.78 0.51
C PHE A 148 2.84 -10.94 -0.22
N LEU A 149 3.88 -10.47 0.46
CA LEU A 149 4.97 -9.73 -0.21
C LEU A 149 5.72 -10.63 -1.19
N HIS A 150 5.91 -11.92 -0.85
CA HIS A 150 6.50 -12.89 -1.76
C HIS A 150 5.61 -13.16 -2.98
N SER A 151 4.30 -13.33 -2.80
CA SER A 151 3.37 -13.58 -3.92
C SER A 151 3.19 -12.34 -4.81
N SER A 152 3.17 -11.15 -4.20
CA SER A 152 2.96 -9.89 -4.92
C SER A 152 4.21 -9.41 -5.63
N THR A 153 5.42 -9.78 -5.20
CA THR A 153 6.71 -9.28 -5.75
C THR A 153 6.83 -7.75 -5.76
N CYS A 154 6.05 -7.07 -4.92
CA CYS A 154 5.94 -5.62 -4.92
C CYS A 154 7.14 -4.94 -4.24
N ALA A 155 7.53 -3.77 -4.73
CA ALA A 155 8.61 -2.97 -4.15
C ALA A 155 8.05 -2.00 -3.10
N LEU A 156 7.76 -2.52 -1.91
CA LEU A 156 7.13 -1.74 -0.84
C LEU A 156 8.03 -0.59 -0.37
N THR A 157 7.48 0.63 -0.39
CA THR A 157 8.18 1.87 0.01
C THR A 157 7.71 2.42 1.34
N ARG A 158 6.47 2.12 1.74
CA ARG A 158 5.85 2.50 3.00
C ARG A 158 5.17 1.30 3.65
N LEU A 159 5.44 1.13 4.95
CA LEU A 159 4.83 0.11 5.79
C LEU A 159 4.31 0.77 7.07
N THR A 160 3.01 0.61 7.32
CA THR A 160 2.37 1.04 8.57
C THR A 160 1.84 -0.19 9.30
N LEU A 161 2.37 -0.45 10.50
CA LEU A 161 1.92 -1.51 11.40
C LEU A 161 1.17 -0.87 12.56
N SER A 162 -0.15 -0.93 12.52
CA SER A 162 -1.00 -0.34 13.57
C SER A 162 -1.50 -1.38 14.53
N MET A 163 -1.49 -1.06 15.83
CA MET A 163 -1.89 -2.00 16.88
C MET A 163 -1.15 -3.34 16.78
N CYS A 164 0.12 -3.30 16.39
CA CYS A 164 0.92 -4.49 16.14
C CYS A 164 1.33 -5.15 17.46
N ASP A 165 1.00 -6.43 17.59
CA ASP A 165 1.30 -7.28 18.75
C ASP A 165 2.32 -8.40 18.43
N ALA A 166 2.85 -8.40 17.20
CA ALA A 166 3.81 -9.39 16.73
C ALA A 166 5.12 -9.38 17.53
N ALA A 167 5.81 -10.53 17.56
CA ALA A 167 7.12 -10.63 18.17
C ALA A 167 8.17 -9.84 17.39
N ALA A 168 9.27 -9.48 18.05
CA ALA A 168 10.32 -8.66 17.44
C ALA A 168 10.90 -9.36 16.21
N ASP A 169 11.13 -10.67 16.33
CA ASP A 169 11.74 -11.49 15.29
C ASP A 169 10.88 -11.54 14.03
N ASP A 170 9.54 -11.58 14.17
CA ASP A 170 8.62 -11.55 13.04
C ASP A 170 8.67 -10.19 12.31
N ILE A 171 8.70 -9.10 13.07
CA ILE A 171 8.81 -7.75 12.51
C ILE A 171 10.18 -7.57 11.83
N ILE A 172 11.26 -8.02 12.48
CA ILE A 172 12.62 -7.96 11.92
C ILE A 172 12.70 -8.77 10.63
N LEU A 173 12.11 -9.97 10.60
CA LEU A 173 12.05 -10.82 9.41
C LEU A 173 11.29 -10.13 8.29
N LEU A 174 10.14 -9.52 8.58
CA LEU A 174 9.39 -8.72 7.62
C LEU A 174 10.21 -7.56 7.06
N LEU A 175 10.92 -6.82 7.93
CA LEU A 175 11.76 -5.69 7.52
C LEU A 175 12.94 -6.11 6.65
N ARG A 176 13.51 -7.31 6.85
CA ARG A 176 14.54 -7.88 5.97
C ARG A 176 14.06 -8.11 4.54
N HIS A 177 12.77 -8.41 4.36
CA HIS A 177 12.16 -8.64 3.06
C HIS A 177 11.60 -7.37 2.41
N THR A 178 11.86 -6.20 3.00
CA THR A 178 11.44 -4.89 2.47
C THR A 178 12.62 -3.93 2.32
N PRO A 179 13.64 -4.26 1.49
CA PRO A 179 14.85 -3.45 1.36
C PRO A 179 14.58 -2.05 0.77
N SER A 180 13.54 -1.90 -0.05
CA SER A 180 13.11 -0.63 -0.66
C SER A 180 12.37 0.31 0.30
N LEU A 181 12.18 -0.10 1.56
CA LEU A 181 11.38 0.66 2.51
C LEU A 181 12.02 2.01 2.84
N THR A 182 11.25 3.08 2.64
CA THR A 182 11.67 4.47 2.92
C THR A 182 10.96 5.05 4.12
N THR A 183 9.74 4.57 4.42
CA THR A 183 8.89 5.04 5.50
C THR A 183 8.38 3.87 6.32
N LEU A 184 8.59 3.92 7.64
CA LEU A 184 8.12 2.93 8.59
C LEU A 184 7.30 3.61 9.69
N CYS A 185 6.06 3.19 9.86
CA CYS A 185 5.20 3.63 10.96
C CYS A 185 4.82 2.41 11.81
N ILE A 186 5.04 2.46 13.12
CA ILE A 186 4.72 1.36 14.03
C ILE A 186 3.96 1.91 15.23
N ASP A 187 2.72 1.47 15.46
CA ASP A 187 1.99 1.64 16.71
C ASP A 187 2.03 0.31 17.46
N PHE A 188 2.88 0.24 18.49
CA PHE A 188 3.27 -1.00 19.12
C PHE A 188 2.42 -1.31 20.36
N LEU A 189 1.85 -2.52 20.44
CA LEU A 189 1.06 -2.99 21.58
C LEU A 189 1.76 -4.07 22.42
N GLY A 190 2.89 -4.60 21.96
CA GLY A 190 3.60 -5.66 22.67
C GLY A 190 4.38 -5.19 23.90
N PRO A 191 5.14 -6.09 24.55
CA PRO A 191 5.93 -5.79 25.73
C PRO A 191 7.19 -4.96 25.40
N THR A 192 7.75 -4.30 26.43
CA THR A 192 8.99 -3.50 26.29
C THR A 192 10.14 -4.27 25.64
N THR A 193 10.31 -5.55 25.99
CA THR A 193 11.36 -6.42 25.44
C THR A 193 11.33 -6.50 23.91
N THR A 194 10.14 -6.59 23.33
CA THR A 194 9.96 -6.60 21.88
C THR A 194 10.39 -5.26 21.26
N SER A 195 9.98 -4.14 21.86
CA SER A 195 10.38 -2.81 21.39
C SER A 195 11.91 -2.63 21.46
N THR A 196 12.55 -3.08 22.54
CA THR A 196 14.01 -3.02 22.73
C THR A 196 14.73 -3.84 21.66
N ALA A 197 14.29 -5.06 21.41
CA ALA A 197 14.88 -5.93 20.40
C ALA A 197 14.76 -5.34 18.98
N LEU A 198 13.57 -4.84 18.63
CA LEU A 198 13.32 -4.21 17.33
C LEU A 198 14.15 -2.94 17.13
N VAL A 199 14.18 -2.06 18.14
CA VAL A 199 14.99 -0.84 18.12
C VAL A 199 16.47 -1.18 17.99
N SER A 200 16.97 -2.17 18.74
CA SER A 200 18.36 -2.63 18.67
C SER A 200 18.71 -3.15 17.27
N ALA A 201 17.80 -3.90 16.63
CA ALA A 201 17.98 -4.42 15.27
C ALA A 201 17.98 -3.30 14.21
N LEU A 202 17.26 -2.21 14.45
CA LEU A 202 17.25 -1.03 13.57
C LEU A 202 18.49 -0.14 13.74
N VAL A 203 19.33 -0.33 14.76
CA VAL A 203 20.59 0.43 14.91
C VAL A 203 21.53 0.08 13.77
N VAL A 204 22.12 1.09 13.13
CA VAL A 204 23.14 0.88 12.10
C VAL A 204 24.49 0.64 12.79
N ARG A 205 25.03 -0.57 12.66
CA ARG A 205 26.33 -0.97 13.22
C ARG A 205 27.23 -1.57 12.13
N PRO A 206 28.25 -0.86 11.65
CA PRO A 206 29.26 -1.47 10.78
C PRO A 206 29.95 -2.63 11.53
N PRO A 207 30.27 -3.76 10.87
CA PRO A 207 30.17 -4.02 9.42
C PRO A 207 28.85 -4.65 8.96
N ALA A 208 27.85 -4.82 9.83
CA ALA A 208 26.62 -5.52 9.49
C ALA A 208 25.77 -4.74 8.48
N GLU A 209 25.09 -5.46 7.57
CA GLU A 209 24.13 -4.85 6.66
C GLU A 209 22.93 -4.30 7.45
N PRO A 210 22.59 -3.01 7.30
CA PRO A 210 21.52 -2.40 8.06
C PRO A 210 20.15 -2.82 7.53
N LEU A 211 19.23 -3.09 8.46
CA LEU A 211 17.81 -3.27 8.12
C LEU A 211 17.26 -1.99 7.45
N CYS A 212 16.55 -2.14 6.34
CA CYS A 212 15.98 -1.02 5.57
C CYS A 212 17.03 0.08 5.31
N PRO A 213 18.03 -0.16 4.43
CA PRO A 213 19.13 0.77 4.17
C PRO A 213 18.69 2.12 3.59
N HIS A 214 17.46 2.19 3.06
CA HIS A 214 16.87 3.39 2.47
C HIS A 214 15.86 4.11 3.36
N LEU A 215 15.75 3.71 4.64
CA LEU A 215 14.79 4.29 5.58
C LEU A 215 15.11 5.77 5.85
N THR A 216 14.19 6.65 5.47
CA THR A 216 14.30 8.11 5.63
C THR A 216 13.28 8.69 6.60
N SER A 217 12.22 7.94 6.91
CA SER A 217 11.16 8.38 7.81
C SER A 217 10.78 7.26 8.76
N ILE A 218 10.76 7.55 10.05
CA ILE A 218 10.24 6.64 11.06
C ILE A 218 9.21 7.34 11.95
N SER A 219 8.08 6.69 12.17
CA SER A 219 7.08 7.11 13.13
C SER A 219 6.84 5.99 14.14
N TRP A 220 6.91 6.32 15.42
CA TRP A 220 6.80 5.37 16.50
C TRP A 220 5.70 5.77 17.48
N GLY A 221 4.69 4.90 17.58
CA GLY A 221 3.59 4.96 18.51
C GLY A 221 3.83 4.03 19.69
N ASP A 222 3.65 4.55 20.90
CA ASP A 222 3.73 3.77 22.14
C ASP A 222 2.62 4.19 23.10
N ARG A 223 1.48 3.51 22.97
CA ARG A 223 0.30 3.73 23.83
C ARG A 223 0.54 3.24 25.27
N LYS A 224 1.36 2.20 25.44
CA LYS A 224 1.57 1.52 26.73
C LYS A 224 2.75 2.06 27.54
N ASP A 225 3.48 3.03 27.00
CA ASP A 225 4.70 3.59 27.59
C ASP A 225 5.80 2.51 27.79
N ALA A 226 5.81 1.53 26.89
CA ALA A 226 6.67 0.35 26.94
C ALA A 226 7.98 0.52 26.14
N MET A 227 8.18 1.61 25.40
CA MET A 227 9.32 1.79 24.50
C MET A 227 10.65 1.99 25.26
N ASP A 228 11.71 1.33 24.80
CA ASP A 228 13.08 1.69 25.15
C ASP A 228 13.48 3.04 24.54
N ARG A 229 13.27 4.10 25.31
CA ARG A 229 13.56 5.49 24.89
C ARG A 229 15.04 5.74 24.65
N ALA A 230 15.92 5.12 25.42
CA ALA A 230 17.36 5.32 25.28
C ALA A 230 17.84 4.65 23.98
N GLY A 231 17.50 3.38 23.81
CA GLY A 231 17.77 2.65 22.58
C GLY A 231 17.16 3.33 21.36
N PHE A 232 15.94 3.88 21.46
CA PHE A 232 15.28 4.55 20.34
C PHE A 232 16.06 5.79 19.90
N VAL A 233 16.50 6.63 20.84
CA VAL A 233 17.34 7.80 20.50
C VAL A 233 18.67 7.37 19.91
N ASP A 234 19.31 6.32 20.45
CA ASP A 234 20.58 5.83 19.92
C ASP A 234 20.43 5.25 18.50
N MET A 235 19.31 4.57 18.22
CA MET A 235 18.93 4.13 16.87
C MET A 235 18.77 5.32 15.93
N VAL A 236 18.00 6.34 16.32
CA VAL A 236 17.79 7.56 15.51
C VAL A 236 19.12 8.23 15.21
N VAL A 237 19.99 8.41 16.22
CA VAL A 237 21.32 9.02 16.04
C VAL A 237 22.18 8.19 15.10
N SER A 238 22.17 6.86 15.23
CA SER A 238 22.94 5.96 14.36
C SER A 238 22.52 6.12 12.89
N ARG A 239 21.22 6.23 12.61
CA ARG A 239 20.66 6.42 11.26
C ARG A 239 20.76 7.85 10.74
N TRP A 240 20.82 8.83 11.64
CA TRP A 240 21.08 10.21 11.29
C TRP A 240 22.53 10.44 10.88
N ARG A 241 23.48 9.70 11.44
CA ARG A 241 24.91 9.93 11.19
C ARG A 241 25.51 9.03 10.11
N VAL A 242 24.67 8.27 9.40
CA VAL A 242 25.14 7.42 8.30
C VAL A 242 25.68 8.24 7.13
N SER A 243 26.67 7.66 6.45
CA SER A 243 27.21 8.17 5.18
C SER A 243 26.72 7.32 4.01
N ALA A 244 26.93 7.81 2.78
CA ALA A 244 26.62 7.04 1.58
C ALA A 244 27.31 5.66 1.60
N PRO A 245 26.66 4.59 1.09
CA PRO A 245 25.45 4.59 0.25
C PRO A 245 24.11 4.60 1.02
N LEU A 246 24.13 4.59 2.35
CA LEU A 246 22.91 4.57 3.16
C LEU A 246 22.17 5.91 3.07
N ARG A 247 20.84 5.86 3.12
CA ARG A 247 20.06 7.09 3.22
C ARG A 247 19.96 7.51 4.69
N ARG A 248 20.27 8.79 4.91
CA ARG A 248 20.12 9.44 6.22
C ARG A 248 18.66 9.54 6.60
N LEU A 249 18.31 9.15 7.83
CA LEU A 249 16.98 9.35 8.40
C LEU A 249 16.67 10.85 8.46
N ARG A 250 15.60 11.34 7.85
CA ARG A 250 15.26 12.78 7.82
C ARG A 250 14.12 13.14 8.76
N PHE A 251 13.19 12.22 8.97
CA PHE A 251 12.00 12.44 9.78
C PHE A 251 11.89 11.44 10.92
N VAL A 252 11.56 11.94 12.11
CA VAL A 252 11.25 11.15 13.30
C VAL A 252 9.96 11.67 13.92
N GLY A 253 8.91 10.85 13.89
CA GLY A 253 7.67 11.07 14.62
C GLY A 253 7.62 10.19 15.87
N LEU A 254 7.32 10.77 17.02
CA LEU A 254 7.15 10.03 18.27
C LEU A 254 5.82 10.39 18.93
N TYR A 255 4.98 9.38 19.13
CA TYR A 255 3.60 9.53 19.59
C TYR A 255 3.39 8.69 20.83
N LEU A 256 3.43 9.35 22.00
CA LEU A 256 3.46 8.67 23.29
C LEU A 256 2.13 8.81 24.02
N GLY A 257 1.66 7.73 24.63
CA GLY A 257 0.51 7.80 25.55
C GLY A 257 0.81 8.68 26.78
N ARG A 258 2.09 8.78 27.20
CA ARG A 258 2.52 9.54 28.37
C ARG A 258 3.66 10.53 28.06
N PRO A 259 3.75 11.67 28.77
CA PRO A 259 4.66 12.76 28.40
C PRO A 259 6.15 12.56 28.74
N ARG A 260 6.58 11.37 29.18
CA ARG A 260 7.89 11.24 29.88
C ARG A 260 9.05 10.85 28.97
N MET A 261 9.59 11.80 28.18
CA MET A 261 10.85 11.57 27.42
C MET A 261 12.15 11.82 28.20
N LYS A 262 12.10 12.22 29.48
CA LYS A 262 13.27 12.59 30.30
C LYS A 262 14.31 13.40 29.49
N GLY A 263 15.62 13.27 29.77
CA GLY A 263 16.68 13.92 29.00
C GLY A 263 16.77 13.50 27.52
N HIS A 264 16.13 12.40 27.11
CA HIS A 264 16.16 11.90 25.73
C HIS A 264 15.46 12.86 24.75
N GLY A 265 14.40 13.55 25.20
CA GLY A 265 13.75 14.58 24.39
C GLY A 265 14.66 15.76 24.05
N ARG A 266 15.63 16.09 24.92
CA ARG A 266 16.65 17.12 24.61
C ARG A 266 17.60 16.66 23.51
N ARG A 267 18.04 15.39 23.56
CA ARG A 267 18.89 14.80 22.52
C ARG A 267 18.21 14.82 21.15
N LEU A 268 16.93 14.43 21.07
CA LEU A 268 16.18 14.47 19.82
C LEU A 268 15.99 15.90 19.30
N ARG A 269 15.69 16.87 20.17
CA ARG A 269 15.61 18.29 19.77
C ARG A 269 16.93 18.83 19.24
N GLY A 270 18.06 18.42 19.81
CA GLY A 270 19.37 18.78 19.25
C GLY A 270 19.57 18.30 17.80
N LEU A 271 18.98 17.17 17.42
CA LEU A 271 19.00 16.72 16.02
C LEU A 271 18.12 17.60 15.12
N ALA A 272 17.06 18.20 15.66
CA ALA A 272 16.24 19.15 14.92
C ALA A 272 17.03 20.43 14.61
N ASP A 273 17.85 20.89 15.54
CA ASP A 273 18.78 22.00 15.32
C ASP A 273 19.83 21.65 14.24
N GLU A 274 20.15 20.37 14.05
CA GLU A 274 21.01 19.86 12.97
C GLU A 274 20.27 19.65 11.63
N GLY A 275 18.96 19.92 11.56
CA GLY A 275 18.13 19.82 10.35
C GLY A 275 17.35 18.50 10.19
N MET A 276 17.12 17.74 11.26
CA MET A 276 16.16 16.63 11.27
C MET A 276 14.73 17.12 11.56
N ASP A 277 13.74 16.61 10.84
CA ASP A 277 12.34 16.89 11.16
C ASP A 277 11.88 16.00 12.32
N VAL A 278 11.66 16.61 13.49
CA VAL A 278 11.28 15.89 14.72
C VAL A 278 9.89 16.32 15.18
N ILE A 279 8.96 15.36 15.21
CA ILE A 279 7.64 15.52 15.82
C ILE A 279 7.57 14.69 17.10
N MET A 280 7.20 15.32 18.21
CA MET A 280 6.95 14.62 19.47
C MET A 280 5.59 15.05 20.03
N LEU A 281 4.61 14.14 19.98
CA LEU A 281 3.29 14.35 20.53
C LEU A 281 3.06 13.41 21.71
N ASN A 282 2.31 13.88 22.71
CA ASN A 282 2.02 13.12 23.91
C ASN A 282 0.55 13.20 24.32
N GLY A 283 0.14 12.26 25.18
CA GLY A 283 -1.21 12.18 25.72
C GLY A 283 -2.25 12.13 24.61
N ARG A 284 -3.33 12.89 24.76
CA ARG A 284 -4.45 12.92 23.81
C ARG A 284 -4.03 13.29 22.39
N LYS A 285 -3.07 14.20 22.21
CA LYS A 285 -2.58 14.61 20.88
C LYS A 285 -1.78 13.49 20.21
N GLY A 286 -0.99 12.75 20.99
CA GLY A 286 -0.27 11.59 20.50
C GLY A 286 -1.24 10.49 20.05
N THR A 287 -2.21 10.15 20.90
CA THR A 287 -3.26 9.18 20.58
C THR A 287 -4.04 9.57 19.34
N GLN A 288 -4.53 10.82 19.27
CA GLN A 288 -5.27 11.32 18.11
C GLN A 288 -4.44 11.25 16.82
N ALA A 289 -3.15 11.62 16.88
CA ALA A 289 -2.30 11.54 15.69
C ALA A 289 -2.03 10.10 15.22
N MET A 290 -1.95 9.13 16.15
CA MET A 290 -1.88 7.71 15.79
C MET A 290 -3.19 7.21 15.22
N ASP A 291 -4.33 7.64 15.77
CA ASP A 291 -5.64 7.29 15.22
C ASP A 291 -5.80 7.89 13.81
N ASN A 292 -5.26 9.08 13.53
CA ASN A 292 -5.24 9.65 12.19
C ASN A 292 -4.36 8.88 11.20
N TRP A 293 -3.43 8.02 11.64
CA TRP A 293 -2.73 7.11 10.71
C TRP A 293 -3.71 6.18 9.99
N MET A 294 -4.89 5.97 10.56
CA MET A 294 -5.98 5.16 9.98
C MET A 294 -6.81 5.89 8.92
N GLU A 295 -6.82 7.22 8.97
CA GLU A 295 -7.72 8.01 8.14
C GLU A 295 -7.17 8.31 6.76
N TYR A 296 -5.84 8.29 6.63
CA TYR A 296 -5.15 8.41 5.36
C TYR A 296 -4.86 7.05 4.81
#